data_AF-A0A533SKY0-F1
#
_entry.id   AF-A0A533SKY0-F1
#
_cell.length_a   1.000
_cell.length_b   1.000
_cell.length_c   1.000
_cell.angle_alpha   90.00
_cell.angle_beta   90.00
_cell.angle_gamma   90.00
#
_symmetry.space_group_name_H-M   'P 1'
#
loop_
_entity.id
_entity.type
_entity.pdbx_description
1 polymer ?
#
loop_
_entity_poly.entity_id
_entity_poly.type
_entity_poly.pdbx_seq_one_letter_code
_entity_poly.pdbx_strand_id
1 'polypeptide(L)'
;MELSVLWFILIAVLYIGYFVLEGFDFGVGILLPFLGKTDTQRRVIINTVGPHWDGNEVWLLTAGGATLAGVPQWDATRFAGGYQPLF
;
A
#
# COMPACT_ATOMS: atom_id res chain seq x y z
N MET A 1 -25.18 10.33 10.17
CA MET A 1 -24.08 9.34 10.11
C MET A 1 -23.19 9.59 11.32
N GLU A 2 -22.92 8.56 12.11
CA GLU A 2 -22.01 8.67 13.26
C GLU A 2 -20.57 8.92 12.79
N LEU A 3 -19.80 9.69 13.57
CA LEU A 3 -18.42 10.04 13.23
C LEU A 3 -17.52 8.81 13.13
N SER A 4 -17.77 7.79 13.96
CA SER A 4 -17.07 6.51 13.91
C SER A 4 -17.28 5.77 12.59
N VAL A 5 -18.51 5.80 12.06
CA VAL A 5 -18.85 5.18 10.76
C VAL A 5 -18.17 5.93 9.61
N LEU A 6 -18.11 7.26 9.68
CA LEU A 6 -17.39 8.07 8.70
C LEU A 6 -15.90 7.71 8.66
N TRP A 7 -15.24 7.70 9.82
CA TRP A 7 -13.82 7.32 9.92
C TRP A 7 -13.56 5.91 9.41
N PHE A 8 -14.43 4.96 9.75
CA PHE A 8 -14.33 3.60 9.24
C PHE A 8 -14.36 3.56 7.71
N ILE A 9 -15.31 4.26 7.08
CA ILE A 9 -15.43 4.32 5.62
C ILE A 9 -14.19 4.98 5.00
N LEU A 10 -13.72 6.10 5.56
CA LEU A 10 -12.52 6.79 5.05
C LEU A 10 -11.28 5.90 5.11
N ILE A 11 -11.04 5.25 6.24
CA ILE A 11 -9.92 4.31 6.42
C ILE A 11 -10.04 3.14 5.43
N ALA A 12 -11.24 2.58 5.26
CA ALA A 12 -11.48 1.49 4.31
C ALA A 12 -11.17 1.93 2.86
N VAL A 13 -11.60 3.11 2.45
CA VAL A 13 -11.30 3.67 1.12
C VAL A 13 -9.79 3.85 0.93
N LEU A 14 -9.08 4.35 1.93
CA LEU A 14 -7.62 4.53 1.86
C LEU A 14 -6.89 3.19 1.68
N TYR A 15 -7.23 2.16 2.46
CA TYR A 15 -6.63 0.83 2.31
C TYR A 15 -7.02 0.14 0.99
N ILE A 16 -8.27 0.27 0.55
CA ILE A 16 -8.71 -0.27 -0.76
C ILE A 16 -7.94 0.41 -1.88
N GLY A 17 -7.83 1.74 -1.85
CA GLY A 17 -7.05 2.51 -2.82
C GLY A 17 -5.60 2.05 -2.84
N TYR A 18 -4.97 1.91 -1.67
CA TYR A 18 -3.62 1.36 -1.55
C TYR A 18 -3.50 -0.03 -2.19
N PHE A 19 -4.39 -0.98 -1.87
CA PHE A 19 -4.30 -2.33 -2.42
C PHE A 19 -4.52 -2.39 -3.94
N VAL A 20 -5.33 -1.50 -4.50
CA VAL A 20 -5.51 -1.41 -5.95
C VAL A 20 -4.27 -0.81 -6.61
N LEU A 21 -3.73 0.25 -6.04
CA LEU A 21 -2.60 1.01 -6.60
C LEU A 21 -1.27 0.25 -6.42
N GLU A 22 -0.89 -0.13 -5.21
CA GLU A 22 0.32 -0.94 -5.02
C GLU A 22 0.16 -2.38 -5.48
N GLY A 23 -1.07 -2.89 -5.61
CA GLY A 23 -1.30 -4.25 -6.04
C GLY A 23 -0.71 -4.54 -7.43
N PHE A 24 -0.82 -3.60 -8.37
CA PHE A 24 -0.24 -3.79 -9.70
C PHE A 24 1.28 -3.63 -9.70
N ASP A 25 1.81 -2.75 -8.85
CA ASP A 25 3.22 -2.49 -8.67
C ASP A 25 3.97 -3.73 -8.14
N PHE A 26 3.45 -4.34 -7.08
CA PHE A 26 3.93 -5.65 -6.62
C PHE A 26 3.72 -6.74 -7.67
N GLY A 27 2.60 -6.72 -8.40
CA GLY A 27 2.34 -7.66 -9.50
C GLY A 27 3.41 -7.59 -10.59
N VAL A 28 3.80 -6.39 -11.01
CA VAL A 28 4.90 -6.16 -11.96
C VAL A 28 6.22 -6.67 -11.40
N GLY A 29 6.52 -6.39 -10.13
CA GLY A 29 7.72 -6.88 -9.45
C GLY A 29 7.79 -8.42 -9.38
N ILE A 30 6.68 -9.08 -9.02
CA ILE A 30 6.57 -10.55 -8.95
C ILE A 30 6.77 -11.18 -10.33
N LEU A 31 6.21 -10.57 -11.38
CA LEU A 31 6.30 -11.08 -12.76
C LEU A 31 7.66 -10.81 -13.42
N LEU A 32 8.47 -9.89 -12.88
CA LEU A 32 9.73 -9.44 -13.46
C LEU A 32 10.72 -10.58 -13.79
N PRO A 33 10.96 -11.61 -12.92
CA PRO A 33 11.85 -12.73 -13.24
C PRO A 33 11.30 -13.65 -14.36
N PHE A 34 9.98 -13.66 -14.52
CA PHE A 34 9.29 -14.52 -15.49
C PHE A 34 9.23 -13.86 -16.87
N LEU A 35 9.03 -12.55 -16.94
CA LEU A 35 8.85 -11.79 -18.19
C LEU A 35 10.14 -11.06 -18.64
N GLY A 36 10.96 -10.59 -17.70
CA GLY A 36 12.19 -9.86 -17.97
C GLY A 36 13.42 -10.78 -18.10
N LYS A 37 13.60 -11.39 -19.28
CA LYS A 37 14.73 -12.32 -19.53
C LYS A 37 16.04 -11.60 -19.88
N THR A 38 15.97 -10.37 -20.37
CA THR A 38 17.11 -9.50 -20.61
C THR A 38 17.01 -8.21 -19.80
N ASP A 39 18.12 -7.52 -19.60
CA ASP A 39 18.13 -6.25 -18.85
C ASP A 39 17.29 -5.17 -19.53
N THR A 40 17.26 -5.14 -20.86
CA THR A 40 16.36 -4.25 -21.61
C THR A 40 14.90 -4.56 -21.32
N GLN A 41 14.50 -5.85 -21.36
CA GLN A 41 13.12 -6.24 -21.06
C GLN A 41 12.74 -5.90 -19.61
N ARG A 42 13.63 -6.16 -18.65
CA ARG A 42 13.42 -5.79 -17.24
C ARG A 42 13.22 -4.29 -17.08
N ARG A 43 14.07 -3.48 -17.72
CA ARG A 43 13.97 -2.02 -17.67
C ARG A 43 12.67 -1.50 -18.28
N VAL A 44 12.22 -2.07 -19.41
CA VAL A 44 10.92 -1.72 -20.00
C VAL A 44 9.79 -2.04 -19.04
N ILE A 45 9.79 -3.22 -18.42
CA ILE A 45 8.78 -3.63 -17.44
C ILE A 45 8.77 -2.70 -16.22
N ILE A 46 9.93 -2.43 -15.62
CA ILE A 46 10.05 -1.52 -14.46
C ILE A 46 9.58 -0.10 -14.81
N ASN A 47 9.89 0.38 -16.03
CA ASN A 47 9.47 1.71 -16.47
C ASN A 47 7.96 1.85 -16.65
N THR A 48 7.19 0.75 -16.67
CA THR A 48 5.71 0.84 -16.67
C THR A 48 5.14 1.36 -15.35
N VAL A 49 5.85 1.12 -14.24
CA VAL A 49 5.42 1.48 -12.89
C VAL A 49 6.21 2.65 -12.29
N GLY A 50 7.47 2.84 -12.74
CA GLY A 50 8.40 3.83 -12.19
C GLY A 50 7.84 5.26 -11.97
N PRO A 51 7.03 5.83 -12.89
CA PRO A 51 6.48 7.17 -12.70
C PRO A 51 5.38 7.28 -11.63
N HIS A 52 4.84 6.16 -11.14
CA HIS A 52 3.63 6.14 -10.30
C HIS A 52 3.85 5.54 -8.91
N TRP A 53 4.77 4.57 -8.80
CA TRP A 53 5.08 3.83 -7.57
C TRP A 53 5.18 4.72 -6.33
N ASP A 54 6.00 5.77 -6.39
CA ASP A 54 6.23 6.65 -5.23
C ASP A 54 4.95 7.37 -4.77
N GLY A 55 4.03 7.64 -5.70
CA GLY A 55 2.71 8.19 -5.38
C GLY A 55 1.74 7.15 -4.80
N ASN A 56 1.88 5.89 -5.17
CA ASN A 56 1.07 4.79 -4.66
C ASN A 56 1.42 4.48 -3.19
N GLU A 57 2.69 4.53 -2.82
CA GLU A 57 3.14 4.36 -1.43
C GLU A 57 2.51 5.37 -0.45
N VAL A 58 2.24 6.60 -0.90
CA VAL A 58 1.61 7.65 -0.07
C VAL A 58 0.22 7.24 0.43
N TRP A 59 -0.48 6.36 -0.29
CA TRP A 59 -1.77 5.84 0.16
C TRP A 59 -1.63 5.02 1.44
N LEU A 60 -0.57 4.22 1.57
CA LEU A 60 -0.31 3.46 2.81
C LEU A 60 0.01 4.40 3.96
N LEU A 61 0.88 5.39 3.73
CA LEU A 61 1.25 6.37 4.75
C LEU A 61 0.01 7.11 5.25
N THR A 62 -0.86 7.51 4.33
CA THR A 62 -2.11 8.20 4.66
C THR A 62 -3.10 7.27 5.36
N ALA A 63 -3.22 6.00 4.95
CA ALA A 63 -4.07 5.01 5.60
C ALA A 63 -3.63 4.74 7.06
N GLY A 64 -2.32 4.59 7.29
CA GLY A 64 -1.74 4.48 8.63
C GLY A 64 -1.98 5.73 9.46
N GLY A 65 -1.69 6.91 8.93
CA GLY A 65 -1.94 8.18 9.61
C GLY A 65 -3.42 8.41 9.95
N ALA A 66 -4.34 8.08 9.04
CA ALA A 66 -5.77 8.17 9.26
C ALA A 66 -6.26 7.16 10.31
N THR A 67 -5.66 5.96 10.35
CA THR A 67 -5.95 4.95 11.37
C THR A 67 -5.50 5.41 12.75
N LEU A 68 -4.29 5.96 12.86
CA LEU A 68 -3.78 6.54 14.10
C LEU A 68 -4.66 7.72 14.57
N ALA A 69 -5.10 8.59 13.66
CA ALA A 69 -5.91 9.76 13.99
C ALA A 69 -7.38 9.40 14.33
N GLY A 70 -7.99 8.50 13.57
CA GLY A 70 -9.41 8.15 13.71
C GLY A 70 -9.68 7.07 14.75
N VAL A 71 -8.79 6.08 14.88
CA VAL A 71 -8.94 4.94 15.82
C VAL A 71 -7.59 4.50 16.41
N PRO A 72 -6.99 5.29 17.33
CA PRO A 72 -5.62 5.08 17.82
C PRO A 72 -5.35 3.68 18.42
N GLN A 73 -6.34 3.09 19.09
CA GLN A 73 -6.22 1.76 19.72
C GLN A 73 -5.98 0.65 18.69
N TRP A 74 -6.57 0.79 17.50
CA TRP A 74 -6.34 -0.17 16.42
C TRP A 74 -4.90 -0.11 15.93
N ASP A 75 -4.38 1.10 15.76
CA ASP A 75 -3.00 1.34 15.34
C ASP A 75 -2.02 0.70 16.33
N ALA A 76 -2.15 1.04 17.62
CA ALA A 76 -1.30 0.52 18.68
C ALA A 76 -1.30 -1.02 18.76
N THR A 77 -2.48 -1.64 18.63
CA THR A 77 -2.60 -3.10 18.72
C THR A 77 -1.99 -3.80 17.50
N ARG A 78 -2.14 -3.25 16.30
CA ARG A 78 -1.54 -3.79 15.07
C ARG A 78 -0.02 -3.70 15.10
N PHE A 79 0.54 -2.56 15.48
CA PHE A 79 1.99 -2.38 15.55
C PHE A 79 2.64 -3.20 16.66
N ALA A 80 2.00 -3.28 17.84
CA ALA A 80 2.51 -4.10 18.94
C ALA A 80 2.43 -5.61 18.62
N GLY A 81 1.29 -6.09 18.09
CA GLY A 81 1.12 -7.49 17.72
C GLY A 81 1.91 -7.89 16.47
N GLY A 82 2.16 -6.94 15.57
CA GLY A 82 2.89 -7.12 14.31
C GLY A 82 4.37 -6.76 14.38
N TYR A 83 4.98 -6.65 15.57
CA TYR A 83 6.38 -6.25 15.71
C TYR A 83 7.34 -7.11 14.87
N GLN A 84 7.19 -8.45 14.94
CA GLN A 84 8.06 -9.39 14.25
C GLN A 84 8.00 -9.35 12.71
N PRO A 85 6.82 -9.24 12.06
CA PRO A 85 6.77 -9.10 10.60
C PRO A 85 7.15 -7.69 10.09
N LEU A 86 7.17 -6.68 10.96
CA LEU A 86 7.51 -5.30 10.58
C LEU A 86 9.04 -5.03 10.60
N PHE A 87 9.82 -5.86 11.29
CA PHE A 87 11.27 -5.72 11.46
C PHE A 87 11.99 -7.06 11.33
#